data_AF-A0A929ZXA1-F1
#
_entry.id   AF-A0A929ZXA1-F1
#
_cell.length_a   1.000
_cell.length_b   1.000
_cell.length_c   1.000
_cell.angle_alpha   90.00
_cell.angle_beta   90.00
_cell.angle_gamma   90.00
#
_symmetry.space_group_name_H-M   'P 1'
#
loop_
_entity.id
_entity.type
_entity.pdbx_description
1 polymer ?
#
loop_
_entity_poly.entity_id
_entity_poly.type
_entity_poly.pdbx_seq_one_letter_code
_entity_poly.pdbx_strand_id
1 'polypeptide(L)'
;MTEKTSNISYGKASVPATTGSNQLTFKSSTGLGKAQEYYMGEIGTIATNNRVQLDAEQMACGNNMIAAMFNLAAKDGLQLNSFDRNEIIQILQKATMLRLNVAAEPHECYLITRNQKIGNNWGKKFEFGIEGDGNDKLLRKYGVNVAELHDFWVIREHDKFTYPSFNGLDITPPTWEPKDYYSKVMKVVYPIEKKDGKIEWSIAEREGVTINLLAHINQNVMKNKDYTDAAKAKLTERIANMTLDELFADQECLKIMSPAWAAPHSRESMILRKMRNNATRRYPKEFSSAFQELTYAETIDDTPSDARIDAEQALEAEVEQHAGTEQIERPVQFDEATGEVINEPTEELKKETRTTTKKATPKAVPTAEAVQEITSDDCPF
;
A
#
# COMPACT_ATOMS: atom_id res chain seq x y z
N MET A 1 -8.59 -43.12 -85.31
CA MET A 1 -9.43 -44.04 -84.52
C MET A 1 -9.44 -43.54 -83.09
N THR A 2 -10.64 -43.34 -82.56
CA THR A 2 -10.96 -42.84 -81.22
C THR A 2 -10.50 -43.78 -80.11
N GLU A 3 -10.00 -43.22 -79.01
CA GLU A 3 -10.18 -43.82 -77.68
C GLU A 3 -10.13 -42.76 -76.58
N LYS A 4 -11.19 -42.72 -75.77
CA LYS A 4 -11.38 -41.84 -74.61
C LYS A 4 -10.51 -42.35 -73.46
N THR A 5 -9.78 -41.46 -72.80
CA THR A 5 -9.22 -41.69 -71.47
C THR A 5 -9.81 -40.69 -70.48
N SER A 6 -10.39 -41.26 -69.42
CA SER A 6 -11.08 -40.57 -68.34
C SER A 6 -10.06 -40.09 -67.30
N ASN A 7 -9.97 -38.78 -67.06
CA ASN A 7 -9.18 -38.21 -65.97
C ASN A 7 -10.00 -38.19 -64.67
N ILE A 8 -9.50 -38.91 -63.65
CA ILE A 8 -9.95 -38.81 -62.26
C ILE A 8 -9.10 -37.73 -61.58
N SER A 9 -9.73 -36.64 -61.15
CA SER A 9 -9.13 -35.58 -60.34
C SER A 9 -9.35 -35.87 -58.86
N TYR A 10 -8.27 -36.08 -58.10
CA TYR A 10 -8.32 -36.14 -56.65
C TYR A 10 -8.30 -34.71 -56.09
N GLY A 11 -9.39 -34.33 -55.42
CA GLY A 11 -9.55 -33.03 -54.77
C GLY A 11 -8.57 -32.83 -53.62
N LYS A 12 -7.89 -31.67 -53.62
CA LYS A 12 -7.16 -31.16 -52.47
C LYS A 12 -8.14 -30.83 -51.36
N ALA A 13 -7.98 -31.46 -50.20
CA ALA A 13 -8.67 -31.09 -48.99
C ALA A 13 -8.25 -29.67 -48.57
N SER A 14 -9.19 -28.72 -48.60
CA SER A 14 -9.03 -27.41 -48.00
C SER A 14 -9.19 -27.52 -46.49
N VAL A 15 -8.07 -27.37 -45.76
CA VAL A 15 -8.09 -27.16 -44.31
C VAL A 15 -8.60 -25.74 -44.08
N PRO A 16 -9.70 -25.52 -43.33
CA PRO A 16 -10.17 -24.17 -43.05
C PRO A 16 -9.18 -23.50 -42.07
N ALA A 17 -8.56 -22.42 -42.52
CA ALA A 17 -7.77 -21.53 -41.67
C ALA A 17 -8.70 -20.93 -40.60
N THR A 18 -8.56 -21.39 -39.36
CA THR A 18 -9.28 -20.83 -38.22
C THR A 18 -8.48 -19.62 -37.73
N THR A 19 -8.64 -18.48 -38.38
CA THR A 19 -8.15 -17.20 -37.85
C THR A 19 -9.14 -16.72 -36.80
N GLY A 20 -9.06 -17.30 -35.60
CA GLY A 20 -9.78 -16.82 -34.43
C GLY A 20 -9.18 -15.48 -34.00
N SER A 21 -9.71 -14.38 -34.52
CA SER A 21 -9.57 -13.10 -33.84
C SER A 21 -10.42 -13.19 -32.57
N ASN A 22 -9.77 -13.31 -31.40
CA ASN A 22 -10.46 -13.21 -30.12
C ASN A 22 -10.91 -11.75 -29.94
N GLN A 23 -12.01 -11.38 -30.60
CA GLN A 23 -12.60 -10.08 -30.45
C GLN A 23 -13.28 -10.02 -29.07
N LEU A 24 -12.76 -9.18 -28.18
CA LEU A 24 -13.39 -8.91 -26.89
C LEU A 24 -14.81 -8.38 -27.13
N THR A 25 -15.82 -9.07 -26.59
CA THR A 25 -17.22 -8.67 -26.70
C THR A 25 -17.65 -8.00 -25.40
N PHE A 26 -18.17 -6.77 -25.52
CA PHE A 26 -18.64 -5.97 -24.38
C PHE A 26 -20.16 -5.82 -24.46
N LYS A 27 -20.82 -5.84 -23.30
CA LYS A 27 -22.27 -5.62 -23.18
C LYS A 27 -22.60 -4.13 -23.29
N SER A 28 -21.74 -3.27 -22.77
CA SER A 28 -21.89 -1.82 -22.82
C SER A 28 -21.40 -1.22 -24.13
N SER A 29 -22.16 -0.24 -24.63
CA SER A 29 -21.79 0.57 -25.79
C SER A 29 -20.95 1.80 -25.42
N THR A 30 -20.94 2.22 -24.15
CA THR A 30 -20.22 3.44 -23.71
C THR A 30 -18.76 3.13 -23.40
N GLY A 31 -17.86 4.10 -23.64
CA GLY A 31 -16.42 3.95 -23.34
C GLY A 31 -16.16 3.62 -21.87
N LEU A 32 -16.84 4.32 -20.95
CA LEU A 32 -16.77 4.03 -19.52
C LEU A 32 -17.27 2.63 -19.19
N GLY A 33 -18.42 2.21 -19.73
CA GLY A 33 -18.98 0.90 -19.41
C GLY A 33 -18.12 -0.25 -19.95
N LYS A 34 -17.48 -0.09 -21.12
CA LYS A 34 -16.50 -1.05 -21.63
C LYS A 34 -15.27 -1.14 -20.72
N ALA A 35 -14.76 0.00 -20.27
CA ALA A 35 -13.65 0.03 -19.31
C ALA A 35 -14.03 -0.68 -17.99
N GLN A 36 -15.23 -0.42 -17.47
CA GLN A 36 -15.74 -1.09 -16.28
C GLN A 36 -15.82 -2.61 -16.46
N GLU A 37 -16.42 -3.07 -17.55
CA GLU A 37 -16.51 -4.51 -17.85
C GLU A 37 -15.14 -5.17 -17.99
N TYR A 38 -14.20 -4.52 -18.69
CA TYR A 38 -12.85 -5.03 -18.88
C TYR A 38 -12.09 -5.13 -17.57
N TYR A 39 -11.87 -3.99 -16.90
CA TYR A 39 -11.02 -3.95 -15.72
C TYR A 39 -11.64 -4.68 -14.52
N MET A 40 -12.95 -4.63 -14.33
CA MET A 40 -13.57 -5.43 -13.26
C MET A 40 -13.57 -6.92 -13.58
N GLY A 41 -13.57 -7.33 -14.86
CA GLY A 41 -13.35 -8.72 -15.26
C GLY A 41 -11.96 -9.22 -14.88
N GLU A 42 -10.93 -8.40 -15.12
CA GLU A 42 -9.55 -8.70 -14.70
C GLU A 42 -9.43 -8.78 -13.17
N ILE A 43 -9.97 -7.80 -12.44
CA ILE A 43 -9.97 -7.80 -10.97
C ILE A 43 -10.74 -9.01 -10.42
N GLY A 44 -11.86 -9.39 -11.03
CA GLY A 44 -12.61 -10.59 -10.67
C GLY A 44 -11.82 -11.88 -10.88
N THR A 45 -11.05 -11.96 -11.98
CA THR A 45 -10.15 -13.10 -12.25
C THR A 45 -9.04 -13.17 -11.20
N ILE A 46 -8.41 -12.04 -10.88
CA ILE A 46 -7.35 -11.96 -9.86
C ILE A 46 -7.90 -12.36 -8.49
N ALA A 47 -9.06 -11.84 -8.10
CA ALA A 47 -9.71 -12.19 -6.84
C ALA A 47 -10.01 -13.70 -6.76
N THR A 48 -10.59 -14.27 -7.83
CA THR A 48 -10.91 -15.69 -7.92
C THR A 48 -9.67 -16.57 -7.82
N ASN A 49 -8.58 -16.21 -8.50
CA ASN A 49 -7.30 -16.91 -8.43
C ASN A 49 -6.71 -16.90 -7.01
N ASN A 50 -6.98 -15.84 -6.24
CA ASN A 50 -6.62 -15.71 -4.83
C ASN A 50 -7.70 -16.23 -3.86
N ARG A 51 -8.69 -16.99 -4.36
CA ARG A 51 -9.80 -17.57 -3.58
C ARG A 51 -10.64 -16.53 -2.82
N VAL A 52 -10.72 -15.32 -3.35
CA VAL A 52 -11.57 -14.23 -2.85
C VAL A 52 -12.74 -14.04 -3.80
N GLN A 53 -13.95 -13.96 -3.27
CA GLN A 53 -15.13 -13.55 -4.02
C GLN A 53 -15.42 -12.08 -3.75
N LEU A 54 -15.61 -11.30 -4.83
CA LEU A 54 -15.95 -9.89 -4.72
C LEU A 54 -17.42 -9.73 -4.34
N ASP A 55 -17.69 -8.92 -3.32
CA ASP A 55 -19.06 -8.53 -3.00
C ASP A 55 -19.50 -7.23 -3.69
N ALA A 56 -20.76 -6.86 -3.47
CA ALA A 56 -21.36 -5.69 -4.10
C ALA A 56 -20.65 -4.36 -3.75
N GLU A 57 -20.14 -4.22 -2.52
CA GLU A 57 -19.43 -3.00 -2.12
C GLU A 57 -18.06 -2.93 -2.81
N GLN A 58 -17.32 -4.04 -2.85
CA GLN A 58 -16.04 -4.12 -3.54
C GLN A 58 -16.21 -3.77 -5.03
N MET A 59 -17.22 -4.35 -5.68
CA MET A 59 -17.55 -4.05 -7.07
C MET A 59 -17.90 -2.57 -7.27
N ALA A 60 -18.64 -1.94 -6.35
CA ALA A 60 -18.94 -0.52 -6.41
C ALA A 60 -17.68 0.35 -6.26
N CYS A 61 -16.79 0.03 -5.33
CA CYS A 61 -15.53 0.77 -5.14
C CYS A 61 -14.65 0.70 -6.38
N GLY A 62 -14.49 -0.48 -6.97
CA GLY A 62 -13.74 -0.67 -8.22
C GLY A 62 -14.35 0.12 -9.38
N ASN A 63 -15.66 0.04 -9.59
CA ASN A 63 -16.35 0.77 -10.65
C ASN A 63 -16.25 2.30 -10.51
N ASN A 64 -16.37 2.81 -9.27
CA ASN A 64 -16.21 4.23 -8.98
C ASN A 64 -14.76 4.69 -9.23
N MET A 65 -13.77 3.85 -8.91
CA MET A 65 -12.37 4.13 -9.21
C MET A 65 -12.10 4.17 -10.72
N ILE A 66 -12.66 3.23 -11.50
CA ILE A 66 -12.56 3.24 -12.97
C ILE A 66 -13.18 4.52 -13.54
N ALA A 67 -14.34 4.93 -13.03
CA ALA A 67 -14.98 6.18 -13.45
C ALA A 67 -14.12 7.41 -13.14
N ALA A 68 -13.49 7.45 -11.95
CA ALA A 68 -12.57 8.53 -11.58
C ALA A 68 -11.33 8.57 -12.49
N MET A 69 -10.70 7.42 -12.77
CA MET A 69 -9.57 7.31 -13.70
C MET A 69 -9.95 7.76 -15.10
N PHE A 70 -11.11 7.31 -15.60
CA PHE A 70 -11.60 7.67 -16.93
C PHE A 70 -11.82 9.17 -17.07
N ASN A 71 -12.48 9.80 -16.08
CA ASN A 71 -12.72 11.24 -16.07
C ASN A 71 -11.42 12.04 -15.93
N LEU A 72 -10.48 11.55 -15.14
CA LEU A 72 -9.19 12.23 -14.92
C LEU A 72 -8.30 12.16 -16.17
N ALA A 73 -8.27 11.01 -16.86
CA ALA A 73 -7.62 10.86 -18.16
C ALA A 73 -8.23 11.84 -19.19
N ALA A 74 -9.57 11.87 -19.28
CA ALA A 74 -10.27 12.75 -20.20
C ALA A 74 -10.01 14.25 -19.91
N LYS A 75 -9.96 14.64 -18.63
CA LYS A 75 -9.59 16.00 -18.22
C LYS A 75 -8.18 16.38 -18.66
N ASP A 76 -7.29 15.39 -18.72
CA ASP A 76 -5.92 15.55 -19.21
C ASP A 76 -5.80 15.44 -20.74
N GLY A 77 -6.93 15.29 -21.47
CA GLY A 77 -6.95 15.13 -22.92
C GLY A 77 -6.43 13.76 -23.39
N LEU A 78 -6.38 12.78 -22.49
CA LEU A 78 -5.87 11.44 -22.71
C LEU A 78 -7.00 10.39 -22.67
N GLN A 79 -6.73 9.23 -23.25
CA GLN A 79 -7.57 8.04 -23.09
C GLN A 79 -7.04 7.20 -21.94
N LEU A 80 -7.92 6.45 -21.26
CA LEU A 80 -7.52 5.61 -20.11
C LEU A 80 -6.46 4.56 -20.51
N ASN A 81 -6.55 4.01 -21.71
CA ASN A 81 -5.59 3.04 -22.26
C ASN A 81 -4.19 3.60 -22.55
N SER A 82 -4.01 4.92 -22.51
CA SER A 82 -2.68 5.54 -22.66
C SER A 82 -1.84 5.46 -21.38
N PHE A 83 -2.48 5.09 -20.26
CA PHE A 83 -1.81 4.86 -18.99
C PHE A 83 -1.34 3.40 -18.88
N ASP A 84 -0.37 3.16 -18.00
CA ASP A 84 0.14 1.82 -17.74
C ASP A 84 -0.97 0.93 -17.16
N ARG A 85 -1.26 -0.18 -17.85
CA ARG A 85 -2.32 -1.12 -17.46
C ARG A 85 -2.04 -1.77 -16.10
N ASN A 86 -0.79 -2.12 -15.80
CA ASN A 86 -0.43 -2.73 -14.52
C ASN A 86 -0.66 -1.75 -13.37
N GLU A 87 -0.35 -0.48 -13.57
CA GLU A 87 -0.62 0.58 -12.59
C GLU A 87 -2.12 0.75 -12.35
N ILE A 88 -2.93 0.79 -13.42
CA ILE A 88 -4.39 0.81 -13.30
C ILE A 88 -4.86 -0.38 -12.47
N ILE A 89 -4.43 -1.59 -12.80
CA ILE A 89 -4.82 -2.81 -12.07
C ILE A 89 -4.41 -2.76 -10.61
N GLN A 90 -3.19 -2.31 -10.28
CA GLN A 90 -2.73 -2.20 -8.89
C GLN A 90 -3.57 -1.21 -8.07
N ILE A 91 -3.91 -0.05 -8.65
CA ILE A 91 -4.77 0.93 -7.97
C ILE A 91 -6.19 0.38 -7.80
N LEU A 92 -6.73 -0.29 -8.82
CA LEU A 92 -8.04 -0.91 -8.76
C LEU A 92 -8.09 -2.05 -7.74
N GLN A 93 -7.03 -2.85 -7.62
CA GLN A 93 -6.88 -3.86 -6.57
C GLN A 93 -6.96 -3.19 -5.20
N LYS A 94 -6.19 -2.12 -4.96
CA LYS A 94 -6.21 -1.37 -3.70
C LYS A 94 -7.60 -0.83 -3.37
N ALA A 95 -8.22 -0.12 -4.30
CA ALA A 95 -9.56 0.45 -4.09
C ALA A 95 -10.63 -0.62 -3.84
N THR A 96 -10.59 -1.71 -4.61
CA THR A 96 -11.59 -2.79 -4.55
C THR A 96 -11.41 -3.65 -3.30
N MET A 97 -10.19 -4.12 -3.04
CA MET A 97 -9.90 -5.05 -1.95
C MET A 97 -10.08 -4.38 -0.59
N LEU A 98 -9.64 -3.13 -0.46
CA LEU A 98 -9.74 -2.34 0.76
C LEU A 98 -11.08 -1.60 0.90
N ARG A 99 -11.95 -1.72 -0.11
CA ARG A 99 -13.28 -1.08 -0.18
C ARG A 99 -13.20 0.44 -0.02
N LEU A 100 -12.22 1.05 -0.65
CA LEU A 100 -12.01 2.49 -0.62
C LEU A 100 -12.73 3.13 -1.80
N ASN A 101 -13.75 3.90 -1.50
CA ASN A 101 -14.59 4.58 -2.47
C ASN A 101 -14.12 6.01 -2.71
N VAL A 102 -13.58 6.24 -3.91
CA VAL A 102 -13.13 7.58 -4.35
C VAL A 102 -14.28 8.60 -4.48
N ALA A 103 -15.52 8.12 -4.62
CA ALA A 103 -16.71 8.96 -4.74
C ALA A 103 -17.40 9.23 -3.39
N ALA A 104 -16.85 8.74 -2.27
CA ALA A 104 -17.39 9.02 -0.95
C ALA A 104 -17.15 10.49 -0.56
N GLU A 105 -18.06 11.03 0.25
CA GLU A 105 -17.94 12.35 0.87
C GLU A 105 -18.16 12.18 2.38
N PRO A 106 -17.14 12.45 3.23
CA PRO A 106 -15.76 12.80 2.89
C PRO A 106 -15.01 11.70 2.12
N HIS A 107 -14.03 12.10 1.29
CA HIS A 107 -13.24 11.15 0.48
C HIS A 107 -12.54 10.07 1.33
N GLU A 108 -12.55 8.82 0.85
CA GLU A 108 -11.85 7.68 1.46
C GLU A 108 -10.46 7.43 0.84
N CYS A 109 -10.25 7.93 -0.38
CA CYS A 109 -8.99 7.84 -1.10
C CYS A 109 -8.89 8.95 -2.14
N TYR A 110 -7.67 9.26 -2.56
CA TYR A 110 -7.43 10.21 -3.64
C TYR A 110 -6.89 9.50 -4.87
N LEU A 111 -7.15 10.11 -6.02
CA LEU A 111 -6.59 9.75 -7.30
C LEU A 111 -6.16 11.03 -8.02
N ILE A 112 -4.88 11.14 -8.37
CA ILE A 112 -4.35 12.25 -9.15
C ILE A 112 -3.49 11.73 -10.30
N THR A 113 -3.25 12.58 -11.30
CA THR A 113 -2.24 12.31 -12.33
C THR A 113 -0.94 13.04 -12.02
N ARG A 114 0.18 12.38 -12.34
CA ARG A 114 1.53 12.92 -12.20
C ARG A 114 2.26 12.77 -13.53
N ASN A 115 3.16 13.71 -13.80
CA ASN A 115 4.09 13.56 -14.91
C ASN A 115 5.19 12.55 -14.51
N GLN A 116 5.44 11.58 -15.36
CA GLN A 116 6.50 10.61 -15.21
C GLN A 116 7.36 10.60 -16.47
N LYS A 117 8.67 10.52 -16.29
CA LYS A 117 9.59 10.34 -17.40
C LYS A 117 9.64 8.86 -17.78
N ILE A 118 9.26 8.54 -19.01
CA ILE A 118 9.27 7.20 -19.59
C ILE A 118 10.31 7.20 -20.71
N GLY A 119 11.50 6.67 -20.40
CA GLY A 119 12.67 6.79 -21.28
C GLY A 119 13.03 8.26 -21.54
N ASN A 120 12.97 8.68 -22.80
CA ASN A 120 13.20 10.07 -23.20
C ASN A 120 11.92 10.93 -23.25
N ASN A 121 10.74 10.33 -23.12
CA ASN A 121 9.45 11.01 -23.24
C ASN A 121 8.84 11.29 -21.86
N TRP A 122 7.95 12.26 -21.82
CA TRP A 122 7.10 12.52 -20.65
C TRP A 122 5.74 11.88 -20.88
N GLY A 123 5.36 10.98 -19.99
CA GLY A 123 4.02 10.41 -19.91
C GLY A 123 3.31 10.89 -18.65
N LYS A 124 2.04 10.53 -18.52
CA LYS A 124 1.29 10.67 -17.28
C LYS A 124 1.12 9.30 -16.62
N LYS A 125 1.07 9.33 -15.30
CA LYS A 125 0.74 8.17 -14.46
C LYS A 125 -0.31 8.56 -13.43
N PHE A 126 -1.04 7.60 -12.93
CA PHE A 126 -1.91 7.75 -11.77
C PHE A 126 -1.10 7.62 -10.46
N GLU A 127 -1.56 8.34 -9.45
CA GLU A 127 -1.10 8.22 -8.06
C GLU A 127 -2.33 8.06 -7.19
N PHE A 128 -2.28 7.05 -6.32
CA PHE A 128 -3.34 6.68 -5.41
C PHE A 128 -2.83 6.74 -3.98
N GLY A 129 -3.70 7.15 -3.06
CA GLY A 129 -3.46 6.94 -1.65
C GLY A 129 -4.72 7.05 -0.82
N ILE A 130 -4.64 6.54 0.40
CA ILE A 130 -5.73 6.59 1.37
C ILE A 130 -5.80 8.02 1.94
N GLU A 131 -7.00 8.59 1.95
CA GLU A 131 -7.25 9.95 2.42
C GLU A 131 -8.54 10.01 3.23
N GLY A 132 -8.68 11.09 4.03
CA GLY A 132 -9.92 11.46 4.67
C GLY A 132 -10.41 10.35 5.59
N ASP A 133 -11.62 9.85 5.32
CA ASP A 133 -12.26 8.81 6.13
C ASP A 133 -11.79 7.38 5.80
N GLY A 134 -10.86 7.22 4.86
CA GLY A 134 -10.39 5.91 4.43
C GLY A 134 -9.74 5.11 5.55
N ASN A 135 -8.85 5.74 6.34
CA ASN A 135 -8.21 5.06 7.48
C ASN A 135 -9.21 4.74 8.60
N ASP A 136 -10.21 5.60 8.81
CA ASP A 136 -11.27 5.41 9.80
C ASP A 136 -12.17 4.24 9.40
N LYS A 137 -12.53 4.15 8.11
CA LYS A 137 -13.24 3.01 7.54
C LYS A 137 -12.45 1.71 7.69
N LEU A 138 -11.14 1.74 7.40
CA LEU A 138 -10.29 0.57 7.57
C LEU A 138 -10.24 0.10 9.03
N LEU A 139 -10.14 1.03 9.98
CA LEU A 139 -10.19 0.70 11.40
C LEU A 139 -11.57 0.13 11.80
N ARG A 140 -12.66 0.77 11.37
CA ARG A 140 -14.03 0.32 11.64
C ARG A 140 -14.31 -1.08 11.11
N LYS A 141 -13.76 -1.41 9.93
CA LYS A 141 -14.07 -2.66 9.22
C LYS A 141 -13.11 -3.81 9.53
N TYR A 142 -11.83 -3.50 9.70
CA TYR A 142 -10.77 -4.49 9.81
C TYR A 142 -10.00 -4.40 11.13
N GLY A 143 -10.30 -3.44 12.01
CA GLY A 143 -9.60 -3.31 13.29
C GLY A 143 -9.79 -4.53 14.19
N VAL A 144 -8.68 -5.09 14.69
CA VAL A 144 -8.73 -6.21 15.65
C VAL A 144 -9.43 -5.75 16.92
N ASN A 145 -10.42 -6.54 17.37
CA ASN A 145 -11.24 -6.28 18.55
C ASN A 145 -11.97 -4.92 18.56
N VAL A 146 -12.13 -4.26 17.41
CA VAL A 146 -12.96 -3.05 17.30
C VAL A 146 -14.43 -3.47 17.13
N ALA A 147 -15.30 -2.92 17.97
CA ALA A 147 -16.75 -3.04 17.86
C ALA A 147 -17.32 -1.79 17.16
N GLU A 148 -16.96 -0.61 17.65
CA GLU A 148 -17.42 0.66 17.11
C GLU A 148 -16.31 1.72 17.17
N LEU A 149 -16.23 2.53 16.12
CA LEU A 149 -15.36 3.71 16.05
C LEU A 149 -16.25 4.95 16.18
N HIS A 150 -16.22 5.59 17.35
CA HIS A 150 -17.01 6.79 17.63
C HIS A 150 -16.41 8.03 16.96
N ASP A 151 -17.21 9.09 16.86
CA ASP A 151 -16.77 10.37 16.31
C ASP A 151 -15.58 10.93 17.10
N PHE A 152 -14.55 11.36 16.36
CA PHE A 152 -13.33 11.88 16.96
C PHE A 152 -13.51 13.32 17.45
N TRP A 153 -12.75 13.67 18.49
CA TRP A 153 -12.70 15.03 19.01
C TRP A 153 -11.53 15.79 18.40
N VAL A 154 -11.76 17.07 18.11
CA VAL A 154 -10.73 17.99 17.61
C VAL A 154 -10.44 19.00 18.70
N ILE A 155 -9.41 18.73 19.49
CA ILE A 155 -9.03 19.57 20.64
C ILE A 155 -8.14 20.72 20.15
N ARG A 156 -8.57 21.94 20.41
CA ARG A 156 -7.85 23.16 20.00
C ARG A 156 -7.11 23.81 21.16
N GLU A 157 -6.24 24.77 20.84
CA GLU A 157 -5.28 25.39 21.77
C GLU A 157 -5.92 25.94 23.05
N HIS A 158 -7.13 26.50 22.94
CA HIS A 158 -7.82 27.14 24.07
C HIS A 158 -8.86 26.25 24.77
N ASP A 159 -9.07 25.02 24.30
CA ASP A 159 -10.01 24.08 24.92
C ASP A 159 -9.50 23.58 26.27
N LYS A 160 -10.41 23.19 27.17
CA LYS A 160 -9.98 22.41 28.34
C LYS A 160 -10.04 20.93 28.00
N PHE A 161 -8.92 20.25 28.18
CA PHE A 161 -8.82 18.82 27.96
C PHE A 161 -8.04 18.17 29.10
N THR A 162 -8.53 17.05 29.60
CA THR A 162 -7.80 16.18 30.53
C THR A 162 -7.48 14.87 29.84
N TYR A 163 -6.27 14.37 30.03
CA TYR A 163 -5.88 13.06 29.52
C TYR A 163 -6.56 11.94 30.30
N PRO A 164 -6.75 10.76 29.68
CA PRO A 164 -7.11 9.58 30.44
C PRO A 164 -6.04 9.29 31.50
N SER A 165 -6.45 8.77 32.65
CA SER A 165 -5.54 8.30 33.70
C SER A 165 -5.79 6.85 34.02
N PHE A 166 -4.72 6.09 34.21
CA PHE A 166 -4.78 4.68 34.59
C PHE A 166 -4.79 4.55 36.11
N ASN A 167 -5.81 3.87 36.64
CA ASN A 167 -5.94 3.51 38.05
C ASN A 167 -5.88 1.98 38.16
N GLY A 168 -4.68 1.41 37.94
CA GLY A 168 -4.52 -0.03 37.80
C GLY A 168 -5.11 -0.52 36.47
N LEU A 169 -6.13 -1.39 36.53
CA LEU A 169 -6.83 -1.90 35.34
C LEU A 169 -7.96 -0.98 34.86
N ASP A 170 -8.39 -0.04 35.71
CA ASP A 170 -9.44 0.92 35.39
C ASP A 170 -8.84 2.15 34.71
N ILE A 171 -9.58 2.72 33.75
CA ILE A 171 -9.19 3.94 33.07
C ILE A 171 -10.22 5.01 33.41
N THR A 172 -9.77 6.14 33.93
CA THR A 172 -10.59 7.36 33.98
C THR A 172 -10.60 7.96 32.57
N PRO A 173 -11.78 8.13 31.93
CA PRO A 173 -11.89 8.71 30.61
C PRO A 173 -11.33 10.15 30.55
N PRO A 174 -10.85 10.60 29.38
CA PRO A 174 -10.55 12.00 29.16
C PRO A 174 -11.82 12.85 29.22
N THR A 175 -11.67 14.13 29.57
CA THR A 175 -12.74 15.13 29.43
C THR A 175 -12.37 16.21 28.43
N TRP A 176 -13.35 16.77 27.75
CA TRP A 176 -13.18 17.87 26.82
C TRP A 176 -14.28 18.91 27.01
N GLU A 177 -13.89 20.17 27.21
CA GLU A 177 -14.76 21.33 27.15
C GLU A 177 -14.32 22.22 25.97
N PRO A 178 -15.07 22.23 24.86
CA PRO A 178 -14.76 23.10 23.72
C PRO A 178 -14.95 24.56 24.12
N LYS A 179 -13.92 25.36 23.86
CA LYS A 179 -13.89 26.81 24.08
C LYS A 179 -13.57 27.57 22.81
N ASP A 180 -13.04 26.89 21.81
CA ASP A 180 -12.59 27.49 20.57
C ASP A 180 -12.81 26.55 19.38
N TYR A 181 -13.14 27.12 18.24
CA TYR A 181 -13.36 26.41 16.98
C TYR A 181 -12.40 26.86 15.87
N TYR A 182 -11.52 27.82 16.13
CA TYR A 182 -10.69 28.49 15.12
C TYR A 182 -9.19 28.37 15.35
N SER A 183 -8.70 28.28 16.61
CA SER A 183 -7.26 28.12 16.85
C SER A 183 -6.72 26.81 16.30
N LYS A 184 -5.38 26.69 16.32
CA LYS A 184 -4.64 25.52 15.87
C LYS A 184 -5.19 24.26 16.52
N VAL A 185 -5.27 23.18 15.73
CA VAL A 185 -5.60 21.87 16.29
C VAL A 185 -4.38 21.35 17.05
N MET A 186 -4.59 20.99 18.32
CA MET A 186 -3.53 20.49 19.19
C MET A 186 -3.57 18.98 19.35
N LYS A 187 -4.77 18.38 19.38
CA LYS A 187 -4.93 16.93 19.56
C LYS A 187 -6.15 16.42 18.80
N VAL A 188 -6.10 15.15 18.42
CA VAL A 188 -7.25 14.38 17.96
C VAL A 188 -7.43 13.19 18.89
N VAL A 189 -8.66 12.96 19.34
CA VAL A 189 -9.00 11.87 20.26
C VAL A 189 -10.06 11.00 19.62
N TYR A 190 -9.78 9.71 19.47
CA TYR A 190 -10.74 8.71 19.01
C TYR A 190 -11.18 7.81 20.16
N PRO A 191 -12.46 7.84 20.54
CA PRO A 191 -13.05 6.80 21.37
C PRO A 191 -13.28 5.55 20.51
N ILE A 192 -12.66 4.44 20.88
CA ILE A 192 -12.73 3.16 20.17
C ILE A 192 -13.34 2.15 21.11
N GLU A 193 -14.56 1.73 20.82
CA GLU A 193 -15.23 0.69 21.57
C GLU A 193 -14.73 -0.67 21.13
N LYS A 194 -14.31 -1.48 22.10
CA LYS A 194 -13.82 -2.82 21.90
C LYS A 194 -14.95 -3.83 22.02
N LYS A 195 -14.75 -5.03 21.45
CA LYS A 195 -15.71 -6.13 21.54
C LYS A 195 -16.00 -6.62 22.97
N ASP A 196 -15.13 -6.30 23.93
CA ASP A 196 -15.33 -6.57 25.36
C ASP A 196 -16.11 -5.45 26.10
N GLY A 197 -16.56 -4.42 25.38
CA GLY A 197 -17.31 -3.28 25.91
C GLY A 197 -16.43 -2.16 26.51
N LYS A 198 -15.09 -2.32 26.53
CA LYS A 198 -14.19 -1.26 26.98
C LYS A 198 -14.05 -0.19 25.89
N ILE A 199 -13.90 1.06 26.31
CA ILE A 199 -13.55 2.16 25.42
C ILE A 199 -12.06 2.43 25.59
N GLU A 200 -11.35 2.47 24.48
CA GLU A 200 -9.95 2.92 24.40
C GLU A 200 -9.91 4.30 23.76
N TRP A 201 -9.11 5.23 24.28
CA TRP A 201 -8.97 6.57 23.74
C TRP A 201 -7.64 6.71 22.99
N SER A 202 -7.68 6.59 21.66
CA SER A 202 -6.50 6.83 20.84
C SER A 202 -6.28 8.32 20.66
N ILE A 203 -5.17 8.82 21.18
CA ILE A 203 -4.80 10.24 21.09
C ILE A 203 -3.63 10.40 20.14
N ALA A 204 -3.74 11.36 19.22
CA ALA A 204 -2.64 11.87 18.41
C ALA A 204 -2.45 13.36 18.69
N GLU A 205 -1.20 13.75 18.90
CA GLU A 205 -0.82 15.13 19.18
C GLU A 205 -0.28 15.81 17.93
N ARG A 206 -0.44 17.14 17.89
CA ARG A 206 0.05 17.99 16.81
C ARG A 206 1.53 17.76 16.54
N GLU A 207 2.36 17.72 17.58
CA GLU A 207 3.81 17.55 17.44
C GLU A 207 4.20 16.18 16.86
N GLY A 208 3.36 15.16 17.02
CA GLY A 208 3.57 13.85 16.39
C GLY A 208 3.55 13.91 14.85
N VAL A 209 3.03 14.99 14.26
CA VAL A 209 3.03 15.20 12.79
C VAL A 209 4.41 15.58 12.25
N THR A 210 5.35 15.99 13.11
CA THR A 210 6.72 16.35 12.72
C THR A 210 7.40 15.22 11.95
N ILE A 211 7.23 13.96 12.38
CA ILE A 211 7.79 12.77 11.70
C ILE A 211 7.31 12.69 10.24
N ASN A 212 6.01 12.90 10.01
CA ASN A 212 5.43 12.86 8.67
C ASN A 212 5.96 14.01 7.79
N LEU A 213 6.13 15.19 8.36
CA LEU A 213 6.62 16.37 7.63
C LEU A 213 8.10 16.23 7.27
N LEU A 214 8.93 15.73 8.20
CA LEU A 214 10.34 15.45 7.96
C LEU A 214 10.51 14.41 6.83
N ALA A 215 9.74 13.32 6.86
CA ALA A 215 9.74 12.33 5.78
C ALA A 215 9.39 12.96 4.42
N HIS A 216 8.36 13.82 4.39
CA HIS A 216 7.95 14.53 3.18
C HIS A 216 9.04 15.48 2.67
N ILE A 217 9.68 16.27 3.54
CA ILE A 217 10.79 17.17 3.18
C ILE A 217 11.95 16.35 2.60
N ASN A 218 12.39 15.31 3.30
CA ASN A 218 13.50 14.45 2.88
C ASN A 218 13.21 13.80 1.52
N GLN A 219 11.99 13.29 1.29
CA GLN A 219 11.61 12.69 0.02
C GLN A 219 11.64 13.71 -1.14
N ASN A 220 11.19 14.94 -0.91
CA ASN A 220 11.23 16.00 -1.92
C ASN A 220 12.67 16.44 -2.22
N VAL A 221 13.51 16.55 -1.20
CA VAL A 221 14.94 16.86 -1.33
C VAL A 221 15.68 15.77 -2.11
N MET A 222 15.39 14.49 -1.83
CA MET A 222 15.99 13.36 -2.56
C MET A 222 15.66 13.39 -4.06
N LYS A 223 14.46 13.82 -4.43
CA LYS A 223 14.02 13.93 -5.83
C LYS A 223 14.54 15.21 -6.50
N ASN A 224 14.94 16.22 -5.73
CA ASN A 224 15.43 17.49 -6.25
C ASN A 224 16.91 17.40 -6.63
N LYS A 225 17.23 17.73 -7.88
CA LYS A 225 18.60 17.69 -8.43
C LYS A 225 19.47 18.86 -7.96
N ASP A 226 18.86 19.93 -7.44
CA ASP A 226 19.57 21.12 -6.98
C ASP A 226 20.29 20.88 -5.66
N TYR A 227 19.95 19.81 -4.94
CA TYR A 227 20.58 19.44 -3.67
C TYR A 227 21.69 18.42 -3.90
N THR A 228 22.92 18.81 -3.57
CA THR A 228 24.06 17.89 -3.47
C THR A 228 23.93 17.00 -2.24
N ASP A 229 24.53 15.81 -2.23
CA ASP A 229 24.37 14.88 -1.10
C ASP A 229 24.85 15.46 0.24
N ALA A 230 25.89 16.30 0.21
CA ALA A 230 26.35 17.06 1.38
C ALA A 230 25.31 18.07 1.87
N ALA A 231 24.62 18.76 0.96
CA ALA A 231 23.54 19.69 1.30
C ALA A 231 22.33 18.94 1.89
N LYS A 232 22.00 17.75 1.35
CA LYS A 232 20.93 16.90 1.89
C LYS A 232 21.23 16.50 3.33
N ALA A 233 22.42 15.96 3.60
CA ALA A 233 22.81 15.54 4.94
C ALA A 233 22.77 16.70 5.95
N LYS A 234 23.32 17.86 5.58
CA LYS A 234 23.30 19.05 6.42
C LYS A 234 21.88 19.55 6.72
N LEU A 235 21.00 19.52 5.72
CA LEU A 235 19.60 19.89 5.91
C LEU A 235 18.90 18.91 6.85
N THR A 236 19.02 17.60 6.61
CA THR A 236 18.42 16.56 7.45
C THR A 236 18.87 16.66 8.91
N GLU A 237 20.17 16.89 9.16
CA GLU A 237 20.70 17.08 10.52
C GLU A 237 20.14 18.36 11.19
N ARG A 238 20.06 19.46 10.43
CA ARG A 238 19.53 20.74 10.91
C ARG A 238 18.07 20.65 11.34
N ILE A 239 17.24 19.94 10.57
CA ILE A 239 15.78 19.89 10.78
C ILE A 239 15.35 18.76 11.72
N ALA A 240 16.22 17.80 12.04
CA ALA A 240 15.86 16.60 12.79
C ALA A 240 15.24 16.88 14.18
N ASN A 241 15.69 17.96 14.84
CA ASN A 241 15.25 18.33 16.19
C ASN A 241 14.36 19.59 16.22
N MET A 242 13.90 20.06 15.06
CA MET A 242 12.99 21.19 15.00
C MET A 242 11.57 20.75 15.37
N THR A 243 10.88 21.60 16.13
CA THR A 243 9.44 21.47 16.37
C THR A 243 8.63 21.71 15.09
N LEU A 244 7.38 21.28 15.09
CA LEU A 244 6.50 21.48 13.95
C LEU A 244 6.37 22.95 13.54
N ASP A 245 6.22 23.85 14.51
CA ASP A 245 6.07 25.29 14.25
C ASP A 245 7.40 25.93 13.77
N GLU A 246 8.56 25.45 14.24
CA GLU A 246 9.86 25.88 13.74
C GLU A 246 10.08 25.47 12.28
N LEU A 247 9.70 24.25 11.89
CA LEU A 247 9.75 23.79 10.50
C LEU A 247 8.90 24.67 9.57
N PHE A 248 7.77 25.15 10.07
CA PHE A 248 6.89 26.04 9.32
C PHE A 248 7.34 27.50 9.30
N ALA A 249 8.23 27.91 10.20
CA ALA A 249 8.87 29.23 10.19
C ALA A 249 10.09 29.27 9.24
N ASP A 250 10.69 28.11 8.98
CA ASP A 250 11.89 27.99 8.14
C ASP A 250 11.59 28.17 6.64
N GLN A 251 12.21 29.19 6.04
CA GLN A 251 11.99 29.55 4.64
C GLN A 251 12.54 28.53 3.64
N GLU A 252 13.59 27.77 3.99
CA GLU A 252 14.12 26.72 3.14
C GLU A 252 13.17 25.52 3.15
N CYS A 253 12.69 25.11 4.32
CA CYS A 253 11.70 24.04 4.47
C CYS A 253 10.40 24.38 3.71
N LEU A 254 9.87 25.60 3.84
CA LEU A 254 8.65 26.03 3.13
C LEU A 254 8.77 25.93 1.59
N LYS A 255 9.96 26.15 1.03
CA LYS A 255 10.20 26.02 -0.44
C LYS A 255 10.22 24.58 -0.91
N ILE A 256 10.60 23.65 -0.03
CA ILE A 256 10.67 22.21 -0.32
C ILE A 256 9.29 21.55 -0.13
N MET A 257 8.52 22.04 0.84
CA MET A 257 7.19 21.53 1.17
C MET A 257 6.23 21.67 -0.02
N SER A 258 5.24 20.78 -0.07
CA SER A 258 4.15 20.90 -1.04
C SER A 258 3.19 22.02 -0.63
N PRO A 259 2.40 22.58 -1.56
CA PRO A 259 1.48 23.68 -1.26
C PRO A 259 0.52 23.39 -0.09
N ALA A 260 0.12 22.13 0.09
CA ALA A 260 -0.79 21.72 1.15
C ALA A 260 -0.17 21.84 2.57
N TRP A 261 1.16 21.79 2.68
CA TRP A 261 1.89 22.06 3.92
C TRP A 261 2.32 23.52 4.04
N ALA A 262 2.80 24.11 2.94
CA ALA A 262 3.37 25.45 2.94
C ALA A 262 2.29 26.54 3.13
N ALA A 263 1.12 26.39 2.51
CA ALA A 263 0.07 27.41 2.53
C ALA A 263 -0.68 27.44 3.87
N PRO A 264 -0.79 28.60 4.56
CA PRO A 264 -1.41 28.69 5.88
C PRO A 264 -2.86 28.19 5.93
N HIS A 265 -3.66 28.42 4.88
CA HIS A 265 -5.07 28.04 4.83
C HIS A 265 -5.30 26.54 4.61
N SER A 266 -4.34 25.81 4.02
CA SER A 266 -4.44 24.36 3.79
C SER A 266 -3.72 23.54 4.86
N ARG A 267 -2.73 24.15 5.52
CA ARG A 267 -1.86 23.50 6.50
C ARG A 267 -2.60 22.87 7.66
N GLU A 268 -3.56 23.57 8.26
CA GLU A 268 -4.29 23.01 9.41
C GLU A 268 -5.13 21.78 9.05
N SER A 269 -5.76 21.77 7.86
CA SER A 269 -6.46 20.59 7.35
C SER A 269 -5.50 19.42 7.11
N MET A 270 -4.29 19.71 6.62
CA MET A 270 -3.24 18.72 6.43
C MET A 270 -2.76 18.12 7.75
N ILE A 271 -2.52 18.95 8.77
CA ILE A 271 -2.12 18.53 10.11
C ILE A 271 -3.21 17.68 10.75
N LEU A 272 -4.47 18.12 10.69
CA LEU A 272 -5.62 17.34 11.18
C LEU A 272 -5.68 15.96 10.51
N ARG A 273 -5.53 15.89 9.19
CA ARG A 273 -5.49 14.62 8.44
C ARG A 273 -4.37 13.71 8.93
N LYS A 274 -3.15 14.22 9.14
CA LYS A 274 -2.02 13.41 9.62
C LYS A 274 -2.21 12.96 11.08
N MET A 275 -2.77 13.81 11.94
CA MET A 275 -3.12 13.39 13.31
C MET A 275 -4.16 12.26 13.31
N ARG A 276 -5.22 12.36 12.49
CA ARG A 276 -6.21 11.28 12.34
C ARG A 276 -5.54 9.96 11.91
N ASN A 277 -4.70 10.02 10.87
CA ASN A 277 -3.97 8.84 10.41
C ASN A 277 -3.05 8.26 11.49
N ASN A 278 -2.33 9.09 12.26
CA ASN A 278 -1.45 8.64 13.33
C ASN A 278 -2.24 8.03 14.52
N ALA A 279 -3.48 8.45 14.74
CA ALA A 279 -4.37 7.88 15.74
C ALA A 279 -4.91 6.51 15.34
N THR A 280 -5.27 6.31 14.06
CA THR A 280 -5.96 5.09 13.59
C THR A 280 -5.03 4.03 13.01
N ARG A 281 -3.87 4.40 12.45
CA ARG A 281 -2.95 3.43 11.83
C ARG A 281 -2.32 2.45 12.81
N ARG A 282 -2.09 2.86 14.06
CA ARG A 282 -1.44 2.05 15.11
C ARG A 282 -2.17 0.75 15.45
N TYR A 283 -3.47 0.68 15.19
CA TYR A 283 -4.26 -0.51 15.50
C TYR A 283 -3.99 -1.61 14.47
N PRO A 284 -3.74 -2.86 14.90
CA PRO A 284 -3.64 -3.97 13.96
C PRO A 284 -4.96 -4.14 13.21
N LYS A 285 -4.85 -4.52 11.93
CA LYS A 285 -6.00 -4.83 11.08
C LYS A 285 -5.94 -6.29 10.67
N GLU A 286 -7.06 -6.97 10.76
CA GLU A 286 -7.25 -8.36 10.35
C GLU A 286 -8.10 -8.41 9.08
N PHE A 287 -7.53 -8.95 8.01
CA PHE A 287 -8.20 -9.08 6.73
C PHE A 287 -8.69 -10.52 6.53
N SER A 288 -9.77 -10.69 5.79
CA SER A 288 -10.33 -12.03 5.52
C SER A 288 -9.48 -12.87 4.55
N SER A 289 -8.46 -12.29 3.92
CA SER A 289 -7.53 -13.01 3.07
C SER A 289 -6.14 -12.38 3.07
N ALA A 290 -5.10 -13.21 2.93
CA ALA A 290 -3.70 -12.77 2.78
C ALA A 290 -3.50 -11.84 1.57
N PHE A 291 -4.33 -11.99 0.53
CA PHE A 291 -4.30 -11.10 -0.63
C PHE A 291 -4.74 -9.66 -0.28
N GLN A 292 -5.79 -9.51 0.55
CA GLN A 292 -6.21 -8.19 1.05
C GLN A 292 -5.16 -7.58 1.97
N GLU A 293 -4.54 -8.40 2.82
CA GLU A 293 -3.47 -7.97 3.72
C GLU A 293 -2.24 -7.47 2.95
N LEU A 294 -1.77 -8.21 1.94
CA LEU A 294 -0.70 -7.77 1.05
C LEU A 294 -1.07 -6.47 0.34
N THR A 295 -2.30 -6.37 -0.17
CA THR A 295 -2.79 -5.16 -0.82
C THR A 295 -2.78 -3.96 0.14
N TYR A 296 -3.14 -4.17 1.41
CA TYR A 296 -3.06 -3.14 2.45
C TYR A 296 -1.61 -2.76 2.77
N ALA A 297 -0.71 -3.73 2.92
CA ALA A 297 0.70 -3.50 3.19
C ALA A 297 1.34 -2.60 2.11
N GLU A 298 0.99 -2.79 0.84
CA GLU A 298 1.44 -1.93 -0.27
C GLU A 298 0.89 -0.49 -0.24
N THR A 299 -0.06 -0.18 0.64
CA THR A 299 -0.54 1.20 0.88
C THR A 299 0.16 1.89 2.04
N ILE A 300 0.90 1.13 2.84
CA ILE A 300 1.72 1.66 3.93
C ILE A 300 3.01 2.19 3.30
N ASP A 301 3.07 3.50 3.13
CA ASP A 301 4.35 4.18 2.84
C ASP A 301 5.26 3.97 4.06
N ASP A 302 6.50 3.50 3.86
CA ASP A 302 7.54 3.20 4.87
C ASP A 302 7.91 4.45 5.70
N THR A 303 6.94 4.95 6.46
CA THR A 303 7.17 5.87 7.55
C THR A 303 7.47 5.00 8.76
N PRO A 304 8.64 5.12 9.40
CA PRO A 304 8.96 4.32 10.57
C PRO A 304 7.80 4.41 11.56
N SER A 305 7.22 3.27 11.89
CA SER A 305 6.34 3.15 13.03
C SER A 305 7.06 3.72 14.25
N ASP A 306 6.30 4.46 15.06
CA ASP A 306 6.68 5.01 16.36
C ASP A 306 7.85 4.27 17.02
N ALA A 307 8.97 4.95 17.28
CA ALA A 307 10.14 4.39 17.98
C ALA A 307 9.84 3.93 19.42
N ARG A 308 8.60 4.11 19.90
CA ARG A 308 8.11 3.59 21.18
C ARG A 308 7.48 2.20 21.10
N ILE A 309 7.24 1.68 19.89
CA ILE A 309 6.87 0.28 19.65
C ILE A 309 7.88 -0.25 18.65
N ASP A 310 9.12 -0.39 19.09
CA ASP A 310 10.04 -1.29 18.42
C ASP A 310 9.51 -2.70 18.66
N ALA A 311 8.84 -3.25 17.66
CA ALA A 311 8.31 -4.60 17.69
C ALA A 311 9.43 -5.63 17.91
N GLU A 312 10.68 -5.30 17.56
CA GLU A 312 11.85 -6.12 17.88
C GLU A 312 12.19 -6.03 19.36
N GLN A 313 12.14 -4.84 20.01
CA GLN A 313 12.33 -4.74 21.47
C GLN A 313 11.19 -5.35 22.29
N ALA A 314 9.94 -5.27 21.82
CA ALA A 314 8.82 -5.93 22.47
C ALA A 314 8.95 -7.45 22.38
N LEU A 315 9.38 -7.97 21.22
CA LEU A 315 9.65 -9.38 21.01
C LEU A 315 10.90 -9.85 21.77
N GLU A 316 11.97 -9.05 21.84
CA GLU A 316 13.15 -9.32 22.67
C GLU A 316 12.81 -9.34 24.15
N ALA A 317 11.95 -8.42 24.63
CA ALA A 317 11.47 -8.42 26.01
C ALA A 317 10.58 -9.64 26.33
N GLU A 318 9.75 -10.11 25.38
CA GLU A 318 8.98 -11.35 25.54
C GLU A 318 9.88 -12.59 25.50
N VAL A 319 10.86 -12.64 24.57
CA VAL A 319 11.84 -13.73 24.47
C VAL A 319 12.72 -13.79 25.70
N GLU A 320 13.12 -12.66 26.30
CA GLU A 320 13.93 -12.62 27.51
C GLU A 320 13.13 -12.95 28.78
N GLN A 321 11.82 -12.66 28.80
CA GLN A 321 10.91 -13.08 29.89
C GLN A 321 10.52 -14.57 29.82
N HIS A 322 10.56 -15.17 28.63
CA HIS A 322 10.22 -16.59 28.41
C HIS A 322 11.43 -17.49 28.10
N ALA A 323 12.65 -16.92 28.02
CA ALA A 323 13.89 -17.67 27.87
C ALA A 323 14.17 -18.48 29.16
N GLY A 324 13.86 -19.78 29.10
CA GLY A 324 14.20 -20.75 30.14
C GLY A 324 13.01 -21.31 30.93
N THR A 325 11.75 -20.98 30.57
CA THR A 325 10.58 -21.52 31.29
C THR A 325 10.04 -22.85 30.74
N GLU A 326 10.52 -23.34 29.59
CA GLU A 326 10.20 -24.69 29.12
C GLU A 326 11.47 -25.51 28.87
N GLN A 327 11.68 -26.55 29.68
CA GLN A 327 12.65 -27.59 29.38
C GLN A 327 12.10 -28.43 28.23
N ILE A 328 12.67 -28.27 27.04
CA ILE A 328 12.47 -29.21 25.95
C ILE A 328 13.18 -30.51 26.36
N GLU A 329 12.43 -31.47 26.89
CA GLU A 329 12.94 -32.81 27.12
C GLU A 329 13.16 -33.50 25.77
N ARG A 330 14.41 -33.38 25.30
CA ARG A 330 15.10 -34.14 24.23
C ARG A 330 14.86 -33.64 22.78
N PRO A 331 15.93 -33.24 22.05
CA PRO A 331 15.83 -33.01 20.62
C PRO A 331 15.70 -34.34 19.87
N VAL A 332 14.67 -34.45 19.05
CA VAL A 332 14.43 -35.60 18.16
C VAL A 332 15.19 -35.36 16.85
N GLN A 333 16.08 -36.29 16.45
CA GLN A 333 16.79 -36.22 15.17
C GLN A 333 15.98 -36.89 14.05
N PHE A 334 16.04 -36.31 12.86
CA PHE A 334 15.35 -36.76 11.64
C PHE A 334 16.38 -37.15 10.57
N ASP A 335 16.07 -38.19 9.79
CA ASP A 335 16.83 -38.55 8.58
C ASP A 335 16.36 -37.72 7.37
N GLU A 336 17.27 -36.94 6.79
CA GLU A 336 17.00 -36.01 5.68
C GLU A 336 16.75 -36.70 4.31
N ALA A 337 16.88 -38.02 4.19
CA ALA A 337 16.57 -38.74 2.94
C ALA A 337 15.19 -39.42 2.91
N THR A 338 14.60 -39.77 4.05
CA THR A 338 13.33 -40.55 4.11
C THR A 338 12.27 -39.97 5.05
N GLY A 339 12.61 -39.01 5.92
CA GLY A 339 11.64 -38.29 6.75
C GLY A 339 11.10 -39.03 7.98
N GLU A 340 11.73 -40.14 8.40
CA GLU A 340 11.40 -40.82 9.67
C GLU A 340 12.43 -40.52 10.79
N VAL A 341 11.97 -40.65 12.05
CA VAL A 341 12.72 -40.33 13.28
C VAL A 341 13.58 -41.52 13.71
N ILE A 342 14.89 -41.32 13.88
CA ILE A 342 15.83 -42.37 14.30
C ILE A 342 16.16 -42.20 15.80
N ASN A 343 15.84 -43.20 16.62
CA ASN A 343 16.36 -43.35 17.98
C ASN A 343 17.29 -44.58 18.01
N GLU A 344 18.61 -44.40 18.14
CA GLU A 344 19.50 -45.54 18.41
C GLU A 344 20.55 -45.22 19.50
N PRO A 345 20.91 -46.20 20.36
CA PRO A 345 21.92 -46.01 21.38
C PRO A 345 23.34 -46.47 20.94
N THR A 346 24.30 -45.56 21.16
CA THR A 346 25.68 -45.73 21.67
C THR A 346 26.66 -46.69 20.97
N GLU A 347 27.76 -46.15 20.42
CA GLU A 347 29.15 -46.30 20.95
C GLU A 347 30.24 -45.71 20.02
N GLU A 348 31.14 -44.95 20.67
CA GLU A 348 32.62 -44.86 20.52
C GLU A 348 33.38 -44.52 19.20
N LEU A 349 34.13 -43.41 19.34
CA LEU A 349 35.57 -43.18 19.05
C LEU A 349 36.14 -42.89 17.64
N LYS A 350 37.02 -41.86 17.66
CA LYS A 350 38.21 -41.50 16.82
C LYS A 350 37.95 -40.58 15.61
N LYS A 351 38.49 -39.33 15.66
CA LYS A 351 39.77 -38.86 15.05
C LYS A 351 39.72 -39.03 13.51
N GLU A 352 39.83 -38.00 12.66
CA GLU A 352 40.97 -37.09 12.51
C GLU A 352 40.72 -36.06 11.37
N THR A 353 41.28 -34.85 11.52
CA THR A 353 42.03 -34.06 10.50
C THR A 353 41.38 -33.35 9.29
N ARG A 354 41.27 -32.01 9.40
CA ARG A 354 41.75 -30.91 8.51
C ARG A 354 42.13 -31.25 7.05
N THR A 355 41.51 -30.59 6.06
CA THR A 355 42.23 -29.67 5.14
C THR A 355 41.31 -28.78 4.28
N THR A 356 41.79 -27.55 4.12
CA THR A 356 41.31 -26.42 3.32
C THR A 356 41.69 -26.54 1.84
N THR A 357 40.84 -26.09 0.90
CA THR A 357 41.33 -25.34 -0.27
C THR A 357 40.29 -24.39 -0.88
N LYS A 358 40.69 -23.14 -1.07
CA LYS A 358 40.04 -22.07 -1.86
C LYS A 358 40.30 -22.30 -3.35
N LYS A 359 39.44 -21.84 -4.27
CA LYS A 359 39.48 -20.48 -4.90
C LYS A 359 38.85 -20.48 -6.32
N ALA A 360 38.25 -19.32 -6.63
CA ALA A 360 38.28 -18.57 -7.90
C ALA A 360 37.21 -18.80 -8.99
N THR A 361 36.45 -17.73 -9.17
CA THR A 361 35.70 -17.22 -10.33
C THR A 361 36.57 -16.99 -11.58
N PRO A 362 35.98 -16.85 -12.78
CA PRO A 362 36.04 -15.53 -13.45
C PRO A 362 34.81 -15.11 -14.31
N LYS A 363 34.69 -13.77 -14.44
CA LYS A 363 33.97 -12.89 -15.43
C LYS A 363 34.35 -13.20 -16.90
N ALA A 364 33.74 -12.73 -18.01
CA ALA A 364 32.61 -11.83 -18.39
C ALA A 364 32.36 -11.92 -19.95
N VAL A 365 31.10 -11.69 -20.40
CA VAL A 365 30.51 -10.79 -21.48
C VAL A 365 31.30 -10.51 -22.80
N PRO A 366 30.78 -10.09 -24.00
CA PRO A 366 29.42 -9.70 -24.55
C PRO A 366 29.00 -10.47 -25.86
N THR A 367 27.89 -10.23 -26.61
CA THR A 367 27.64 -9.12 -27.58
C THR A 367 26.32 -9.27 -28.37
N ALA A 368 25.77 -8.12 -28.85
CA ALA A 368 25.14 -7.82 -30.15
C ALA A 368 23.59 -7.87 -30.36
N GLU A 369 23.13 -6.78 -31.02
CA GLU A 369 21.78 -6.38 -31.44
C GLU A 369 21.23 -7.13 -32.67
N ALA A 370 19.89 -7.20 -32.79
CA ALA A 370 19.16 -7.25 -34.06
C ALA A 370 17.69 -6.75 -33.91
N VAL A 371 17.12 -6.32 -35.03
CA VAL A 371 16.01 -5.39 -35.25
C VAL A 371 14.67 -6.10 -35.58
N GLN A 372 13.56 -5.51 -35.10
CA GLN A 372 12.13 -5.50 -35.52
C GLN A 372 11.41 -6.75 -36.08
N GLU A 373 10.29 -7.10 -35.45
CA GLU A 373 8.94 -7.20 -36.05
C GLU A 373 7.89 -7.39 -34.93
N ILE A 374 6.90 -6.49 -34.77
CA ILE A 374 5.71 -6.75 -33.95
C ILE A 374 4.48 -6.24 -34.72
N THR A 375 3.57 -7.15 -35.01
CA THR A 375 2.25 -6.93 -35.59
C THR A 375 1.14 -7.21 -34.56
N SER A 376 0.03 -6.48 -34.71
CA SER A 376 -1.34 -6.73 -34.19
C SER A 376 -1.64 -6.64 -32.68
N ASP A 377 -1.18 -5.60 -31.99
CA ASP A 377 -1.62 -5.29 -30.61
C ASP A 377 -2.17 -3.85 -30.43
N ASP A 378 -2.84 -3.33 -31.46
CA ASP A 378 -3.66 -2.11 -31.34
C ASP A 378 -5.11 -2.46 -30.98
N CYS A 379 -5.42 -2.51 -29.68
CA CYS A 379 -6.79 -2.41 -29.18
C CYS A 379 -7.07 -0.95 -28.75
N PRO A 380 -7.90 -0.19 -29.49
CA PRO A 380 -8.08 1.26 -29.28
C PRO A 380 -9.30 1.59 -28.41
N PHE A 381 -9.31 1.14 -27.15
CA PHE A 381 -10.30 1.59 -26.15
C PHE A 381 -9.65 1.72 -24.78
#